data_AF-S4PL39-F1
#
_entry.id   AF-S4PL39-F1
#
_cell.length_a   1.000
_cell.length_b   1.000
_cell.length_c   1.000
_cell.angle_alpha   90.00
_cell.angle_beta   90.00
_cell.angle_gamma   90.00
#
_symmetry.space_group_name_H-M   'P 1'
#
loop_
_entity.id
_entity.type
_entity.pdbx_description
1 polymer ?
#
loop_
_entity_poly.entity_id
_entity_poly.type
_entity_poly.pdbx_seq_one_letter_code
_entity_poly.pdbx_strand_id
1 'polypeptide(L)'
;MSDINMEKFAVPEFVPERYVKELAKSCVGGEELAQQKEKIQSLAEETASALKKNVYENYMQFIETATEISHLETEMYKLSHLLSDQRMVLTTLSQASVLGNDNTLSRESLDNHDLEADRVEEERKNKLNSISEKVESCMNLLDVPERHLLHEGDLLEIDAEENTALQRMHVYLFNDCLMLTSWISNRRGPMRYKFQTSYPISTLAVVNVRDLGTVKQAFKVLAFPDTRVFQCNSLTIKKDWLDKFDVAKKMHIEKENLKQKKKDSQDKLKHESLESPSLSVEEIPSPQIASLPDWLSDVTEELDVFIVERHFQKTYDLMIKAQRTLSTEEFITHPQRTDILKKIEQK
;
A
#
# COMPACT_ATOMS: atom_id res chain seq x y z
N MET A 1 -17.50 -53.21 14.78
CA MET A 1 -17.51 -52.72 13.40
C MET A 1 -16.74 -51.42 13.35
N SER A 2 -15.49 -51.48 12.89
CA SER A 2 -14.57 -50.34 12.83
C SER A 2 -14.81 -49.53 11.56
N ASP A 3 -15.26 -48.28 11.70
CA ASP A 3 -15.41 -47.35 10.59
C ASP A 3 -14.06 -47.04 9.92
N ILE A 4 -14.08 -46.95 8.60
CA ILE A 4 -12.90 -46.65 7.78
C ILE A 4 -12.58 -45.17 7.94
N ASN A 5 -11.52 -44.86 8.69
CA ASN A 5 -11.09 -43.47 8.87
C ASN A 5 -10.36 -42.98 7.60
N MET A 6 -11.05 -42.18 6.78
CA MET A 6 -10.53 -41.55 5.56
C MET A 6 -9.26 -40.71 5.78
N GLU A 7 -9.11 -40.09 6.96
CA GLU A 7 -7.95 -39.24 7.28
C GLU A 7 -6.64 -40.03 7.29
N LYS A 8 -6.68 -41.33 7.60
CA LYS A 8 -5.49 -42.19 7.58
C LYS A 8 -4.93 -42.40 6.17
N PHE A 9 -5.75 -42.29 5.13
CA PHE A 9 -5.32 -42.41 3.73
C PHE A 9 -4.84 -41.08 3.14
N ALA A 10 -5.19 -39.95 3.76
CA ALA A 10 -4.81 -38.62 3.30
C ALA A 10 -3.39 -38.21 3.76
N VAL A 11 -2.74 -39.01 4.61
CA VAL A 11 -1.39 -38.71 5.12
C VAL A 11 -0.32 -39.10 4.08
N PRO A 12 0.63 -38.22 3.76
CA PRO A 12 1.67 -38.48 2.76
C PRO A 12 2.61 -39.65 3.09
N GLU A 13 2.70 -40.05 4.37
CA GLU A 13 3.49 -41.21 4.84
C GLU A 13 2.66 -42.49 4.99
N PHE A 14 1.52 -42.61 4.32
CA PHE A 14 0.69 -43.81 4.40
C PHE A 14 1.44 -45.06 3.89
N VAL A 15 1.54 -46.10 4.73
CA VAL A 15 2.15 -47.40 4.39
C VAL A 15 1.05 -48.46 4.24
N PRO A 16 0.72 -48.88 3.00
CA PRO A 16 -0.38 -49.82 2.74
C PRO A 16 -0.20 -51.17 3.45
N GLU A 17 1.03 -51.68 3.49
CA GLU A 17 1.33 -52.98 4.09
C GLU A 17 1.09 -53.01 5.60
N ARG A 18 1.37 -51.91 6.30
CA ARG A 18 1.14 -51.77 7.74
C ARG A 18 -0.36 -51.74 8.02
N TYR A 19 -1.10 -50.98 7.22
CA TYR A 19 -2.56 -50.89 7.30
C TYR A 19 -3.24 -52.25 7.08
N VAL A 20 -2.85 -52.98 6.03
CA VAL A 20 -3.41 -54.32 5.74
C VAL A 20 -3.06 -55.32 6.84
N LYS A 21 -1.84 -55.28 7.40
CA LYS A 21 -1.44 -56.13 8.54
C LYS A 21 -2.24 -55.83 9.81
N GLU A 22 -2.52 -54.56 10.08
CA GLU A 22 -3.34 -54.15 11.23
C GLU A 22 -4.81 -54.53 11.03
N LEU A 23 -5.32 -54.35 9.82
CA LEU A 23 -6.67 -54.74 9.44
C LEU A 23 -6.89 -56.26 9.56
N ALA A 24 -5.96 -57.07 9.04
CA ALA A 24 -6.02 -58.53 9.12
C ALA A 24 -5.88 -59.05 10.56
N LYS A 25 -5.24 -58.31 11.47
CA LYS A 25 -5.20 -58.62 12.91
C LYS A 25 -6.51 -58.29 13.62
N SER A 26 -7.23 -57.27 13.16
CA SER A 26 -8.49 -56.82 13.77
C SER A 26 -9.73 -57.57 13.27
N CYS A 27 -9.69 -58.12 12.05
CA CYS A 27 -10.82 -58.88 11.48
C CYS A 27 -10.77 -60.33 11.95
N VAL A 28 -11.85 -60.81 12.57
CA VAL A 28 -11.96 -62.19 13.09
C VAL A 28 -12.77 -63.02 12.09
N GLY A 29 -12.28 -63.12 10.84
CA GLY A 29 -12.92 -63.94 9.80
C GLY A 29 -12.72 -63.44 8.37
N GLY A 30 -12.92 -64.35 7.40
CA GLY A 30 -12.81 -64.02 5.96
C GLY A 30 -13.97 -63.16 5.44
N GLU A 31 -15.14 -63.22 6.07
CA GLU A 31 -16.33 -62.46 5.67
C GLU A 31 -16.21 -60.96 6.03
N GLU A 32 -15.72 -60.64 7.24
CA GLU A 32 -15.44 -59.24 7.63
C GLU A 32 -14.36 -58.61 6.74
N LEU A 33 -13.33 -59.39 6.38
CA LEU A 33 -12.28 -58.92 5.47
C LEU A 33 -12.82 -58.64 4.06
N ALA A 34 -13.75 -59.47 3.57
CA ALA A 34 -14.41 -59.27 2.29
C ALA A 34 -15.27 -57.99 2.27
N GLN A 35 -16.07 -57.79 3.33
CA GLN A 35 -16.89 -56.56 3.47
C GLN A 35 -16.02 -55.31 3.57
N GLN A 36 -14.90 -55.37 4.29
CA GLN A 36 -13.98 -54.24 4.38
C GLN A 36 -13.30 -53.94 3.05
N LYS A 37 -12.91 -54.97 2.29
CA LYS A 37 -12.37 -54.80 0.93
C LYS A 37 -13.37 -54.11 0.01
N GLU A 38 -14.63 -54.53 0.05
CA GLU A 38 -15.70 -53.92 -0.74
C GLU A 38 -15.92 -52.45 -0.38
N LYS A 39 -15.91 -52.10 0.91
CA LYS A 39 -16.00 -50.70 1.36
C LYS A 39 -14.81 -49.85 0.91
N ILE A 40 -13.58 -50.38 0.97
CA ILE A 40 -12.40 -49.66 0.47
C ILE A 40 -12.52 -49.44 -1.04
N GLN A 41 -13.05 -50.42 -1.77
CA GLN A 41 -13.23 -50.32 -3.20
C GLN A 41 -14.30 -49.30 -3.59
N SER A 42 -15.45 -49.28 -2.91
CA SER A 42 -16.48 -48.26 -3.14
C SER A 42 -15.97 -46.86 -2.82
N LEU A 43 -15.20 -46.71 -1.74
CA LEU A 43 -14.62 -45.44 -1.32
C LEU A 43 -13.56 -44.93 -2.31
N ALA A 44 -12.79 -45.84 -2.91
CA ALA A 44 -11.85 -45.50 -3.98
C ALA A 44 -12.57 -45.05 -5.25
N GLU A 45 -13.66 -45.71 -5.64
CA GLU A 45 -14.49 -45.31 -6.79
C GLU A 45 -15.15 -43.94 -6.57
N GLU A 46 -15.71 -43.70 -5.38
CA GLU A 46 -16.29 -42.42 -5.00
C GLU A 46 -15.25 -41.29 -5.00
N THR A 47 -14.08 -41.54 -4.41
CA THR A 47 -12.98 -40.55 -4.38
C THR A 47 -12.46 -40.26 -5.79
N ALA A 48 -12.32 -41.27 -6.64
CA ALA A 48 -11.91 -41.08 -8.04
C ALA A 48 -12.93 -40.26 -8.82
N SER A 49 -14.23 -40.49 -8.59
CA SER A 49 -15.31 -39.70 -9.20
C SER A 49 -15.31 -38.25 -8.71
N ALA A 50 -15.19 -38.05 -7.39
CA ALA A 50 -15.13 -36.73 -6.78
C ALA A 50 -13.92 -35.92 -7.26
N LEU A 51 -12.75 -36.56 -7.36
CA LEU A 51 -11.53 -35.93 -7.84
C LEU A 51 -11.64 -35.54 -9.31
N LYS A 52 -12.21 -36.40 -10.17
CA LYS A 52 -12.50 -36.05 -11.57
C LYS A 52 -13.43 -34.86 -11.68
N LYS A 53 -14.50 -34.83 -10.88
CA LYS A 53 -15.44 -33.71 -10.85
C LYS A 53 -14.74 -32.42 -10.41
N ASN A 54 -13.94 -32.47 -9.34
CA ASN A 54 -13.23 -31.31 -8.82
C ASN A 54 -12.16 -30.79 -9.79
N VAL A 55 -11.42 -31.68 -10.47
CA VAL A 55 -10.47 -31.31 -11.52
C VAL A 55 -11.20 -30.66 -12.70
N TYR A 56 -12.35 -31.20 -13.11
CA TYR A 56 -13.15 -30.63 -14.18
C TYR A 56 -13.68 -29.24 -13.83
N GLU A 57 -14.20 -29.05 -12.60
CA GLU A 57 -14.67 -27.76 -12.10
C GLU A 57 -13.54 -26.73 -12.03
N ASN A 58 -12.38 -27.09 -11.47
CA ASN A 58 -11.22 -26.20 -11.42
C ASN A 58 -10.72 -25.85 -12.83
N TYR A 59 -10.73 -26.81 -13.77
CA TYR A 59 -10.31 -26.58 -15.15
C TYR A 59 -11.28 -25.63 -15.88
N MET A 60 -12.60 -25.79 -15.66
CA MET A 60 -13.61 -24.88 -16.21
C MET A 60 -13.44 -23.47 -15.65
N GLN A 61 -13.25 -23.32 -14.34
CA GLN A 61 -13.00 -22.01 -13.72
C GLN A 61 -11.71 -21.36 -14.23
N PHE A 62 -10.65 -22.15 -14.44
CA PHE A 62 -9.41 -21.66 -15.03
C PHE A 62 -9.63 -21.15 -16.45
N ILE A 63 -10.38 -21.88 -17.27
CA ILE A 63 -10.72 -21.45 -18.64
C ILE A 63 -11.57 -20.17 -18.62
N GLU A 64 -12.60 -20.11 -17.78
CA GLU A 64 -13.47 -18.94 -17.67
C GLU A 64 -12.68 -17.70 -17.24
N THR A 65 -11.86 -17.84 -16.19
CA THR A 65 -11.01 -16.75 -15.70
C THR A 65 -10.01 -16.30 -16.77
N ALA A 66 -9.35 -17.24 -17.46
CA ALA A 66 -8.40 -16.92 -18.52
C ALA A 66 -9.09 -16.22 -19.72
N THR A 67 -10.31 -16.62 -20.04
CA THR A 67 -11.12 -16.00 -21.10
C THR A 67 -11.51 -14.57 -20.74
N GLU A 68 -11.91 -14.34 -19.48
CA GLU A 68 -12.25 -13.01 -18.98
C GLU A 68 -11.04 -12.07 -18.94
N ILE A 69 -9.87 -12.58 -18.51
CA ILE A 69 -8.61 -11.82 -18.56
C ILE A 69 -8.26 -11.44 -20.01
N SER A 70 -8.37 -12.38 -20.96
CA SER A 70 -8.10 -12.10 -22.37
C SER A 70 -9.08 -11.09 -22.97
N HIS A 71 -10.35 -11.13 -22.54
CA HIS A 71 -11.34 -10.13 -22.93
C HIS A 71 -10.97 -8.73 -22.43
N LEU A 72 -10.62 -8.63 -21.14
CA LEU A 72 -10.18 -7.38 -20.52
C LEU A 72 -8.90 -6.82 -21.17
N GLU A 73 -7.94 -7.69 -21.46
CA GLU A 73 -6.72 -7.31 -22.18
C GLU A 73 -7.06 -6.70 -23.54
N THR A 74 -7.97 -7.33 -24.30
CA THR A 74 -8.43 -6.82 -25.59
C THR A 74 -9.11 -5.45 -25.47
N GLU A 75 -9.98 -5.26 -24.47
CA GLU A 75 -10.62 -3.96 -24.23
C GLU A 75 -9.62 -2.88 -23.81
N MET A 76 -8.65 -3.23 -22.98
CA MET A 76 -7.58 -2.32 -22.55
C MET A 76 -6.70 -1.90 -23.73
N TYR A 77 -6.36 -2.83 -24.63
CA TYR A 77 -5.65 -2.51 -25.88
C TYR A 77 -6.47 -1.59 -26.79
N LYS A 78 -7.78 -1.83 -26.95
CA LYS A 78 -8.68 -0.94 -27.70
C LYS A 78 -8.71 0.46 -27.11
N LEU A 79 -8.81 0.58 -25.78
CA LEU A 79 -8.80 1.86 -25.08
C LEU A 79 -7.46 2.59 -25.27
N SER A 80 -6.34 1.87 -25.11
CA SER A 80 -5.01 2.42 -25.33
C SER A 80 -4.84 2.91 -26.77
N HIS A 81 -5.34 2.16 -27.74
CA HIS A 81 -5.31 2.56 -29.15
C HIS A 81 -6.17 3.82 -29.37
N LEU A 82 -7.40 3.87 -28.85
CA LEU A 82 -8.27 5.03 -28.96
C LEU A 82 -7.66 6.29 -28.33
N LEU A 83 -7.00 6.16 -27.17
CA LEU A 83 -6.29 7.26 -26.52
C LEU A 83 -5.08 7.72 -27.34
N SER A 84 -4.34 6.78 -27.94
CA SER A 84 -3.22 7.12 -28.82
C SER A 84 -3.70 7.82 -30.09
N ASP A 85 -4.80 7.37 -30.68
CA ASP A 85 -5.43 8.00 -31.85
C ASP A 85 -5.94 9.41 -31.51
N GLN A 86 -6.61 9.57 -30.37
CA GLN A 86 -7.02 10.89 -29.89
C GLN A 86 -5.82 11.81 -29.68
N ARG A 87 -4.74 11.33 -29.08
CA ARG A 87 -3.50 12.09 -28.92
C ARG A 87 -2.91 12.49 -30.27
N MET A 88 -2.90 11.59 -31.24
CA MET A 88 -2.42 11.87 -32.60
C MET A 88 -3.28 12.92 -33.31
N VAL A 89 -4.61 12.84 -33.19
CA VAL A 89 -5.55 13.83 -33.73
C VAL A 89 -5.34 15.19 -33.06
N LEU A 90 -5.22 15.24 -31.74
CA LEU A 90 -4.94 16.48 -30.99
C LEU A 90 -3.60 17.09 -31.38
N THR A 91 -2.56 16.27 -31.56
CA THR A 91 -1.24 16.73 -32.01
C THR A 91 -1.30 17.29 -33.43
N THR A 92 -2.02 16.61 -34.33
CA THR A 92 -2.25 17.08 -35.71
C THR A 92 -3.05 18.38 -35.73
N LEU A 93 -4.11 18.50 -34.93
CA LEU A 93 -4.90 19.72 -34.81
C LEU A 93 -4.10 20.88 -34.19
N SER A 94 -3.28 20.59 -33.17
CA SER A 94 -2.36 21.57 -32.59
C SER A 94 -1.37 22.09 -33.62
N GLN A 95 -0.74 21.20 -34.40
CA GLN A 95 0.19 21.58 -35.47
C GLN A 95 -0.48 22.34 -36.62
N ALA A 96 -1.72 21.98 -36.97
CA ALA A 96 -2.51 22.72 -37.96
C ALA A 96 -2.92 24.11 -37.45
N SER A 97 -3.19 24.26 -36.14
CA SER A 97 -3.49 25.55 -35.50
C SER A 97 -2.25 26.46 -35.39
N VAL A 98 -1.04 25.90 -35.32
CA VAL A 98 0.21 26.69 -35.28
C VAL A 98 0.53 27.33 -36.64
N LEU A 99 0.01 26.78 -37.74
CA LEU A 99 0.19 27.32 -39.10
C LEU A 99 -0.97 28.22 -39.57
N GLY A 100 -2.04 28.35 -38.77
CA GLY A 100 -3.26 29.07 -39.13
C GLY A 100 -3.54 30.25 -38.21
N ASN A 101 -3.05 31.43 -38.60
CA ASN A 101 -3.58 32.79 -38.41
C ASN A 101 -4.44 33.11 -37.16
N ASP A 102 -3.99 34.13 -36.42
CA ASP A 102 -4.76 34.97 -35.48
C ASP A 102 -6.28 34.82 -35.61
N ASN A 103 -6.88 34.10 -34.68
CA ASN A 103 -8.24 34.36 -34.25
C ASN A 103 -8.40 33.90 -32.80
N THR A 104 -8.38 34.89 -31.92
CA THR A 104 -9.10 34.85 -30.65
C THR A 104 -10.46 34.17 -30.87
N LEU A 105 -10.90 33.26 -29.99
CA LEU A 105 -12.26 32.67 -29.87
C LEU A 105 -12.41 31.13 -29.94
N SER A 106 -11.35 30.33 -29.79
CA SER A 106 -11.51 28.86 -29.60
C SER A 106 -10.59 28.24 -28.55
N ARG A 107 -10.12 29.04 -27.59
CA ARG A 107 -9.19 28.61 -26.53
C ARG A 107 -9.89 28.18 -25.23
N GLU A 108 -11.22 28.20 -25.16
CA GLU A 108 -11.93 28.09 -23.88
C GLU A 108 -12.09 26.65 -23.34
N SER A 109 -11.91 25.59 -24.13
CA SER A 109 -12.25 24.23 -23.66
C SER A 109 -11.06 23.42 -23.10
N LEU A 110 -9.82 23.80 -23.39
CA LEU A 110 -8.61 23.22 -22.76
C LEU A 110 -8.00 24.16 -21.71
N ASP A 111 -8.25 25.47 -21.81
CA ASP A 111 -7.85 26.48 -20.82
C ASP A 111 -8.76 26.41 -19.58
N ASN A 112 -10.01 25.93 -19.68
CA ASN A 112 -10.90 25.83 -18.50
C ASN A 112 -10.45 24.83 -17.42
N HIS A 113 -9.73 23.75 -17.77
CA HIS A 113 -9.25 22.80 -16.74
C HIS A 113 -7.98 23.30 -16.04
N ASP A 114 -7.10 24.00 -16.77
CA ASP A 114 -5.91 24.65 -16.19
C ASP A 114 -6.30 25.89 -15.39
N LEU A 115 -7.24 26.71 -15.89
CA LEU A 115 -7.76 27.87 -15.17
C LEU A 115 -8.56 27.47 -13.92
N GLU A 116 -9.30 26.37 -13.92
CA GLU A 116 -10.00 25.89 -12.72
C GLU A 116 -9.03 25.31 -11.69
N ALA A 117 -8.01 24.56 -12.13
CA ALA A 117 -6.95 24.08 -11.23
C ALA A 117 -6.13 25.25 -10.63
N ASP A 118 -5.81 26.25 -11.44
CA ASP A 118 -5.12 27.47 -11.00
C ASP A 118 -6.01 28.29 -10.05
N ARG A 119 -7.31 28.40 -10.30
CA ARG A 119 -8.26 29.05 -9.38
C ARG A 119 -8.34 28.33 -8.05
N VAL A 120 -8.44 26.99 -8.05
CA VAL A 120 -8.47 26.20 -6.81
C VAL A 120 -7.18 26.38 -6.02
N GLU A 121 -6.04 26.44 -6.70
CA GLU A 121 -4.73 26.67 -6.09
C GLU A 121 -4.58 28.11 -5.56
N GLU A 122 -5.09 29.12 -6.27
CA GLU A 122 -5.15 30.51 -5.80
C GLU A 122 -6.07 30.65 -4.58
N GLU A 123 -7.26 30.03 -4.59
CA GLU A 123 -8.16 30.01 -3.45
C GLU A 123 -7.52 29.35 -2.23
N ARG A 124 -6.78 28.25 -2.43
CA ARG A 124 -6.03 27.57 -1.38
C ARG A 124 -4.98 28.52 -0.79
N LYS A 125 -4.17 29.16 -1.62
CA LYS A 125 -3.14 30.13 -1.18
C LYS A 125 -3.77 31.31 -0.44
N ASN A 126 -4.87 31.86 -0.96
CA ASN A 126 -5.59 32.97 -0.33
C ASN A 126 -6.14 32.60 1.05
N LYS A 127 -6.70 31.39 1.22
CA LYS A 127 -7.16 30.89 2.52
C LYS A 127 -5.99 30.78 3.51
N LEU A 128 -4.86 30.20 3.10
CA LEU A 128 -3.69 30.06 3.97
C LEU A 128 -3.06 31.41 4.33
N ASN A 129 -2.98 32.35 3.39
CA ASN A 129 -2.51 33.72 3.66
C ASN A 129 -3.42 34.43 4.65
N SER A 130 -4.74 34.31 4.50
CA SER A 130 -5.70 34.91 5.46
C SER A 130 -5.52 34.36 6.87
N ILE A 131 -5.19 33.07 7.01
CA ILE A 131 -4.88 32.48 8.33
C ILE A 131 -3.57 33.06 8.87
N SER A 132 -2.53 33.14 8.04
CA SER A 132 -1.23 33.71 8.43
C SER A 132 -1.32 35.17 8.88
N GLU A 133 -2.22 35.97 8.30
CA GLU A 133 -2.48 37.36 8.70
C GLU A 133 -3.23 37.47 10.04
N LYS A 134 -4.07 36.47 10.37
CA LYS A 134 -4.85 36.44 11.61
C LYS A 134 -4.05 35.89 12.79
N VAL A 135 -3.01 35.08 12.53
CA VAL A 135 -2.23 34.37 13.54
C VAL A 135 -0.84 35.00 13.72
N GLU A 136 -0.59 35.58 14.89
CA GLU A 136 0.73 36.04 15.30
C GLU A 136 1.70 34.86 15.43
N SER A 137 2.90 35.03 14.87
CA SER A 137 3.94 33.98 14.82
C SER A 137 3.47 32.69 14.16
N CYS A 138 2.62 32.80 13.13
CA CYS A 138 2.19 31.64 12.35
C CYS A 138 3.38 30.92 11.72
N MET A 139 3.29 29.59 11.62
CA MET A 139 4.23 28.82 10.81
C MET A 139 4.08 29.15 9.33
N ASN A 140 5.10 28.84 8.52
CA ASN A 140 5.00 28.96 7.07
C ASN A 140 4.03 27.90 6.52
N LEU A 141 2.76 28.29 6.37
CA LEU A 141 1.71 27.41 5.88
C LEU A 141 1.94 27.00 4.42
N LEU A 142 2.54 27.87 3.60
CA LEU A 142 2.78 27.68 2.17
C LEU A 142 4.01 26.83 1.83
N ASP A 143 4.87 26.51 2.80
CA ASP A 143 6.10 25.74 2.58
C ASP A 143 5.80 24.30 2.12
N VAL A 144 4.65 23.76 2.56
CA VAL A 144 4.16 22.46 2.11
C VAL A 144 3.17 22.68 0.97
N PRO A 145 3.51 22.31 -0.29
CA PRO A 145 2.73 22.68 -1.47
C PRO A 145 1.32 22.09 -1.45
N GLU A 146 1.15 20.88 -0.92
CA GLU A 146 -0.14 20.19 -0.85
C GLU A 146 -0.96 20.50 0.41
N ARG A 147 -0.51 21.43 1.26
CA ARG A 147 -1.21 21.76 2.50
C ARG A 147 -2.53 22.47 2.20
N HIS A 148 -3.63 21.98 2.74
CA HIS A 148 -4.91 22.68 2.66
C HIS A 148 -5.69 22.52 3.97
N LEU A 149 -6.53 23.52 4.25
CA LEU A 149 -7.38 23.54 5.43
C LEU A 149 -8.54 22.56 5.28
N LEU A 150 -8.69 21.63 6.22
CA LEU A 150 -9.81 20.70 6.29
C LEU A 150 -10.93 21.25 7.19
N HIS A 151 -10.56 21.84 8.32
CA HIS A 151 -11.51 22.37 9.29
C HIS A 151 -10.89 23.44 10.18
N GLU A 152 -11.68 24.41 10.61
CA GLU A 152 -11.28 25.42 11.60
C GLU A 152 -12.43 25.67 12.58
N GLY A 153 -12.10 26.03 13.82
CA GLY A 153 -13.14 26.29 14.81
C GLY A 153 -12.62 26.75 16.17
N ASP A 154 -13.51 27.44 16.89
CA ASP A 154 -13.27 27.86 18.27
C ASP A 154 -13.57 26.71 19.24
N LEU A 155 -12.62 26.41 20.12
CA LEU A 155 -12.69 25.36 21.13
C LEU A 155 -12.26 25.92 22.50
N LEU A 156 -12.77 25.32 23.57
CA LEU A 156 -12.33 25.61 24.93
C LEU A 156 -11.35 24.54 25.40
N GLU A 157 -10.11 24.92 25.69
CA GLU A 157 -9.13 24.01 26.29
C GLU A 157 -9.47 23.82 27.77
N ILE A 158 -9.50 22.56 28.20
CA ILE A 158 -9.79 22.14 29.57
C ILE A 158 -8.56 21.44 30.13
N ASP A 159 -8.27 21.70 31.39
CA ASP A 159 -7.26 20.99 32.15
C ASP A 159 -7.60 19.50 32.25
N ALA A 160 -6.65 18.64 31.85
CA ALA A 160 -6.87 17.20 31.79
C ALA A 160 -6.98 16.54 33.18
N GLU A 161 -6.46 17.18 34.24
CA GLU A 161 -6.46 16.70 35.61
C GLU A 161 -7.56 17.38 36.45
N GLU A 162 -7.65 18.71 36.38
CA GLU A 162 -8.58 19.49 37.20
C GLU A 162 -9.98 19.65 36.59
N ASN A 163 -10.15 19.34 35.29
CA ASN A 163 -11.39 19.55 34.53
C ASN A 163 -11.90 21.01 34.55
N THR A 164 -10.97 21.96 34.69
CA THR A 164 -11.22 23.40 34.71
C THR A 164 -10.98 24.02 33.33
N ALA A 165 -11.72 25.06 32.98
CA ALA A 165 -11.53 25.77 31.72
C ALA A 165 -10.24 26.59 31.77
N LEU A 166 -9.31 26.32 30.84
CA LEU A 166 -8.02 27.00 30.76
C LEU A 166 -8.10 28.25 29.88
N GLN A 167 -8.35 28.06 28.59
CA GLN A 167 -8.34 29.16 27.61
C GLN A 167 -9.17 28.86 26.38
N ARG A 168 -9.62 29.93 25.70
CA ARG A 168 -10.25 29.83 24.39
C ARG A 168 -9.18 29.71 23.31
N MET A 169 -9.32 28.67 22.51
CA MET A 169 -8.42 28.32 21.44
C MET A 169 -9.15 28.43 20.10
N HIS A 170 -8.45 28.86 19.08
CA HIS A 170 -8.89 28.70 17.70
C HIS A 170 -7.98 27.66 17.05
N VAL A 171 -8.57 26.59 16.56
CA VAL A 171 -7.84 25.40 16.10
C VAL A 171 -8.02 25.25 14.61
N TYR A 172 -6.92 24.96 13.91
CA TYR A 172 -6.89 24.72 12.47
C TYR A 172 -6.42 23.29 12.21
N LEU A 173 -7.24 22.50 11.53
CA LEU A 173 -6.89 21.18 11.05
C LEU A 173 -6.55 21.24 9.57
N PHE A 174 -5.31 20.92 9.24
CA PHE A 174 -4.82 20.73 7.89
C PHE A 174 -4.76 19.22 7.56
N ASN A 175 -4.53 18.91 6.30
CA ASN A 175 -4.33 17.53 5.85
C ASN A 175 -3.06 16.86 6.41
N ASP A 176 -2.06 17.64 6.84
CA ASP A 176 -0.76 17.14 7.32
C ASP A 176 -0.47 17.45 8.79
N CYS A 177 -1.12 18.46 9.38
CA CYS A 177 -0.95 18.82 10.79
C CYS A 177 -2.21 19.44 11.44
N LEU A 178 -2.24 19.43 12.77
CA LEU A 178 -3.17 20.18 13.60
C LEU A 178 -2.43 21.37 14.22
N MET A 179 -2.88 22.59 13.97
CA MET A 179 -2.32 23.82 14.52
C MET A 179 -3.21 24.40 15.62
N LEU A 180 -2.63 24.64 16.79
CA LEU A 180 -3.32 25.22 17.94
C LEU A 180 -2.93 26.71 18.11
N THR A 181 -3.93 27.56 18.26
CA THR A 181 -3.73 28.99 18.50
C THR A 181 -4.59 29.49 19.67
N SER A 182 -4.03 30.36 20.51
CA SER A 182 -4.77 31.00 21.61
C SER A 182 -5.29 32.36 21.21
N TRP A 183 -6.40 32.77 21.80
CA TRP A 183 -6.95 34.11 21.63
C TRP A 183 -6.03 35.20 22.20
N ILE A 184 -5.78 36.26 21.43
CA ILE A 184 -5.04 37.44 21.91
C ILE A 184 -6.02 38.42 22.55
N SER A 185 -5.87 38.68 23.85
CA SER A 185 -6.69 39.67 24.57
C SER A 185 -6.28 41.12 24.24
N ASN A 186 -5.00 41.38 23.97
CA ASN A 186 -4.46 42.71 23.68
C ASN A 186 -4.29 42.90 22.16
N ARG A 187 -5.36 43.31 21.49
CA ARG A 187 -5.41 43.41 20.02
C ARG A 187 -4.55 44.57 19.53
N ARG A 188 -3.45 44.25 18.82
CA ARG A 188 -2.65 45.22 18.06
C ARG A 188 -2.64 44.81 16.59
N GLY A 189 -3.48 45.45 15.78
CA GLY A 189 -3.57 45.19 14.34
C GLY A 189 -4.53 44.05 13.96
N PRO A 190 -4.36 43.45 12.77
CA PRO A 190 -5.30 42.45 12.23
C PRO A 190 -5.21 41.08 12.92
N MET A 191 -4.15 40.85 13.70
CA MET A 191 -3.89 39.56 14.35
C MET A 191 -4.83 39.35 15.53
N ARG A 192 -5.51 38.21 15.54
CA ARG A 192 -6.53 37.83 16.53
C ARG A 192 -6.10 36.66 17.39
N TYR A 193 -5.20 35.82 16.87
CA TYR A 193 -4.77 34.59 17.51
C TYR A 193 -3.26 34.55 17.59
N LYS A 194 -2.72 33.87 18.60
CA LYS A 194 -1.29 33.64 18.78
C LYS A 194 -1.01 32.17 18.59
N PHE A 195 -0.06 31.84 17.72
CA PHE A 195 0.41 30.47 17.54
C PHE A 195 0.96 29.89 18.84
N GLN A 196 0.57 28.66 19.18
CA GLN A 196 1.12 27.93 20.33
C GLN A 196 1.99 26.76 19.88
N THR A 197 1.38 25.81 19.17
CA THR A 197 2.03 24.55 18.80
C THR A 197 1.33 23.90 17.63
N SER A 198 2.00 22.93 17.02
CA SER A 198 1.47 22.15 15.91
C SER A 198 1.88 20.70 16.00
N TYR A 199 0.94 19.80 15.74
CA TYR A 199 1.16 18.37 15.77
C TYR A 199 0.99 17.76 14.38
N PRO A 200 1.99 17.05 13.86
CA PRO A 200 1.83 16.25 12.65
C PRO A 200 0.74 15.19 12.83
N ILE A 201 -0.06 14.94 11.80
CA ILE A 201 -1.13 13.93 11.83
C ILE A 201 -0.60 12.53 12.15
N SER A 202 0.65 12.23 11.77
CA SER A 202 1.33 10.96 12.07
C SER A 202 1.48 10.67 13.57
N THR A 203 1.60 11.72 14.39
CA THR A 203 1.80 11.63 15.84
C THR A 203 0.52 11.84 16.65
N LEU A 204 -0.59 12.13 15.96
CA LEU A 204 -1.83 12.58 16.57
C LEU A 204 -2.80 11.41 16.84
N ALA A 205 -3.22 11.25 18.10
CA ALA A 205 -4.35 10.40 18.47
C ALA A 205 -5.47 11.24 19.06
N VAL A 206 -6.70 11.01 18.61
CA VAL A 206 -7.89 11.74 19.07
C VAL A 206 -8.83 10.74 19.71
N VAL A 207 -9.28 11.06 20.92
CA VAL A 207 -10.12 10.20 21.75
C VAL A 207 -11.40 10.95 22.09
N ASN A 208 -12.54 10.36 21.76
CA ASN A 208 -13.83 10.88 22.17
C ASN A 208 -14.00 10.76 23.70
N VAL A 209 -14.23 11.88 24.39
CA VAL A 209 -14.44 11.90 25.85
C VAL A 209 -15.94 11.89 26.13
N ARG A 210 -16.39 10.99 27.03
CA ARG A 210 -17.78 10.99 27.50
C ARG A 210 -18.00 12.17 28.44
N ASP A 211 -19.23 12.67 28.47
CA ASP A 211 -19.58 13.79 29.32
C ASP A 211 -19.41 13.42 30.81
N LEU A 212 -18.70 14.26 31.55
CA LEU A 212 -18.42 14.08 32.97
C LEU A 212 -18.47 15.44 33.69
N GLY A 213 -19.46 15.62 34.56
CA GLY A 213 -19.61 16.84 35.36
C GLY A 213 -19.77 18.09 34.48
N THR A 214 -18.80 19.01 34.57
CA THR A 214 -18.71 20.26 33.80
C THR A 214 -18.18 20.05 32.39
N VAL A 215 -17.46 18.96 32.13
CA VAL A 215 -16.91 18.61 30.82
C VAL A 215 -18.00 17.92 30.00
N LYS A 216 -18.56 18.66 29.05
CA LYS A 216 -19.56 18.18 28.10
C LYS A 216 -19.05 18.33 26.69
N GLN A 217 -19.38 17.39 25.81
CA GLN A 217 -19.07 17.50 24.38
C GLN A 217 -17.58 17.74 24.12
N ALA A 218 -16.74 17.00 24.85
CA ALA A 218 -15.29 17.12 24.74
C ALA A 218 -14.63 15.98 23.96
N PHE A 219 -13.46 16.24 23.40
CA PHE A 219 -12.54 15.23 22.88
C PHE A 219 -11.12 15.51 23.41
N LYS A 220 -10.31 14.46 23.48
CA LYS A 220 -8.93 14.52 23.95
C LYS A 220 -8.00 14.32 22.77
N VAL A 221 -7.01 15.19 22.65
CA VAL A 221 -5.93 15.12 21.68
C VAL A 221 -4.66 14.68 22.40
N LEU A 222 -4.07 13.60 21.91
CA LEU A 222 -2.84 13.00 22.40
C LEU A 222 -1.78 13.17 21.32
N ALA A 223 -0.71 13.88 21.63
CA ALA A 223 0.45 14.06 20.77
C ALA A 223 1.69 14.01 21.66
N PHE A 224 2.24 12.81 21.87
CA PHE A 224 3.26 12.57 22.89
C PHE A 224 4.40 13.59 22.82
N PRO A 225 4.77 14.23 23.94
CA PRO A 225 4.34 13.97 25.32
C PRO A 225 3.03 14.69 25.76
N ASP A 226 2.42 15.48 24.89
CA ASP A 226 1.32 16.38 25.24
C ASP A 226 -0.04 15.66 25.24
N THR A 227 -0.86 15.99 26.24
CA THR A 227 -2.27 15.59 26.33
C THR A 227 -3.13 16.82 26.55
N ARG A 228 -4.06 17.09 25.63
CA ARG A 228 -4.95 18.25 25.68
C ARG A 228 -6.41 17.84 25.57
N VAL A 229 -7.30 18.49 26.31
CA VAL A 229 -8.74 18.24 26.26
C VAL A 229 -9.43 19.48 25.71
N PHE A 230 -10.29 19.29 24.71
CA PHE A 230 -11.05 20.36 24.09
C PHE A 230 -12.53 20.11 24.23
N GLN A 231 -13.24 21.11 24.74
CA GLN A 231 -14.70 21.15 24.81
C GLN A 231 -15.26 21.96 23.63
N CYS A 232 -16.26 21.38 22.97
CA CYS A 232 -17.00 22.01 21.89
C CYS A 232 -18.28 22.69 22.41
N ASN A 233 -18.79 23.64 21.63
CA ASN A 233 -20.03 24.37 21.95
C ASN A 233 -21.31 23.56 21.67
N SER A 234 -21.20 22.50 20.87
CA SER A 234 -22.31 21.61 20.50
C SER A 234 -21.79 20.20 20.22
N LEU A 235 -22.65 19.21 20.43
CA LEU A 235 -22.41 17.81 20.04
C LEU A 235 -22.25 17.67 18.52
N THR A 236 -22.89 18.53 17.73
CA THR A 236 -22.73 18.56 16.28
C THR A 236 -21.31 18.96 15.88
N ILE A 237 -20.77 20.01 16.52
CA ILE A 237 -19.40 20.50 16.31
C ILE A 237 -18.40 19.42 16.72
N LYS A 238 -18.62 18.77 17.86
CA LYS A 238 -17.78 17.65 18.31
C LYS A 238 -17.74 16.52 17.28
N LYS A 239 -18.90 16.13 16.74
CA LYS A 239 -18.98 15.08 15.71
C LYS A 239 -18.23 15.51 14.45
N ASP A 240 -18.46 16.72 13.97
CA ASP A 240 -17.77 17.26 12.79
C ASP A 240 -16.25 17.25 12.98
N TRP A 241 -15.75 17.70 14.13
CA TRP A 241 -14.31 17.61 14.45
C TRP A 241 -13.77 16.18 14.38
N LEU A 242 -14.44 15.21 15.02
CA LEU A 242 -14.02 13.80 15.00
C LEU A 242 -14.03 13.23 13.57
N ASP A 243 -15.08 13.52 12.81
CA ASP A 243 -15.20 13.07 11.41
C ASP A 243 -14.08 13.67 10.55
N LYS A 244 -13.74 14.95 10.75
CA LYS A 244 -12.63 15.61 10.03
C LYS A 244 -11.26 15.07 10.43
N PHE A 245 -11.06 14.68 11.70
CA PHE A 245 -9.85 13.97 12.12
C PHE A 245 -9.71 12.62 11.44
N ASP A 246 -10.81 11.86 11.30
CA ASP A 246 -10.79 10.57 10.61
C ASP A 246 -10.48 10.75 9.11
N VAL A 247 -11.04 11.77 8.46
CA VAL A 247 -10.70 12.13 7.08
C VAL A 247 -9.21 12.49 6.95
N ALA A 248 -8.68 13.33 7.83
CA ALA A 248 -7.27 13.73 7.81
C ALA A 248 -6.34 12.51 7.97
N LYS A 249 -6.66 11.60 8.89
CA LYS A 249 -5.89 10.35 9.08
C LYS A 249 -5.95 9.44 7.87
N LYS A 250 -7.14 9.28 7.27
CA LYS A 250 -7.30 8.46 6.05
C LYS A 250 -6.48 9.02 4.89
N MET A 251 -6.53 10.34 4.67
CA MET A 251 -5.71 11.01 3.66
C MET A 251 -4.21 10.83 3.91
N HIS A 252 -3.78 10.92 5.17
CA HIS A 252 -2.38 10.69 5.54
C HIS A 252 -1.92 9.26 5.23
N ILE A 253 -2.73 8.25 5.59
CA ILE A 253 -2.43 6.83 5.32
C ILE A 253 -2.39 6.56 3.81
N GLU A 254 -3.35 7.06 3.05
CA GLU A 254 -3.39 6.90 1.60
C GLU A 254 -2.16 7.52 0.93
N LYS A 255 -1.76 8.71 1.37
CA LYS A 255 -0.55 9.39 0.88
C LYS A 255 0.73 8.60 1.21
N GLU A 256 0.84 8.05 2.41
CA GLU A 256 1.98 7.21 2.80
C GLU A 256 2.04 5.90 2.00
N ASN A 257 0.89 5.25 1.78
CA ASN A 257 0.80 4.06 0.93
C ASN A 257 1.19 4.34 -0.52
N LEU A 258 0.80 5.49 -1.08
CA LEU A 258 1.21 5.90 -2.43
C LEU A 258 2.71 6.17 -2.51
N LYS A 259 3.32 6.76 -1.48
CA LYS A 259 4.77 6.94 -1.40
C LYS A 259 5.51 5.61 -1.30
N GLN A 260 5.02 4.65 -0.52
CA GLN A 260 5.61 3.30 -0.42
C GLN A 260 5.54 2.58 -1.76
N LYS A 261 4.39 2.60 -2.45
CA LYS A 261 4.27 2.03 -3.81
C LYS A 261 5.20 2.70 -4.82
N LYS A 262 5.38 4.02 -4.75
CA LYS A 262 6.35 4.74 -5.60
C LYS A 262 7.80 4.41 -5.25
N LYS A 263 8.11 4.11 -3.99
CA LYS A 263 9.44 3.71 -3.52
C LYS A 263 9.77 2.28 -3.96
N ASP A 264 8.84 1.33 -3.85
CA ASP A 264 8.98 -0.02 -4.39
C ASP A 264 9.11 -0.03 -5.93
N SER A 265 8.44 0.91 -6.61
CA SER A 265 8.58 1.08 -8.06
C SER A 265 9.91 1.74 -8.45
N GLN A 266 10.44 2.64 -7.63
CA GLN A 266 11.73 3.29 -7.87
C GLN A 266 12.94 2.42 -7.50
N ASP A 267 12.85 1.53 -6.52
CA ASP A 267 13.92 0.55 -6.26
C ASP A 267 13.98 -0.53 -7.37
N LYS A 268 12.86 -0.81 -8.07
CA LYS A 268 12.91 -1.57 -9.34
C LYS A 268 13.53 -0.79 -10.50
N LEU A 269 13.35 0.54 -10.57
CA LEU A 269 13.87 1.37 -11.66
C LEU A 269 15.32 1.85 -11.47
N LYS A 270 15.86 1.82 -10.24
CA LYS A 270 17.25 2.24 -9.97
C LYS A 270 18.31 1.25 -10.46
N HIS A 271 17.93 0.02 -10.79
CA HIS A 271 18.85 -0.93 -11.44
C HIS A 271 18.89 -0.79 -12.97
N GLU A 272 18.08 0.10 -13.56
CA GLU A 272 17.84 0.17 -15.02
C GLU A 272 18.05 1.56 -15.64
N SER A 273 18.81 2.45 -14.97
CA SER A 273 19.11 3.77 -15.54
C SER A 273 20.61 4.07 -15.55
N LEU A 274 21.35 3.33 -16.36
CA LEU A 274 22.48 3.87 -17.10
C LEU A 274 22.40 3.34 -18.53
N GLU A 275 22.53 4.28 -19.47
CA GLU A 275 22.66 4.11 -20.91
C GLU A 275 21.36 3.98 -21.72
N SER A 276 20.92 5.14 -22.21
CA SER A 276 20.48 5.25 -23.60
C SER A 276 21.31 6.38 -24.22
N PRO A 277 21.71 6.25 -25.51
CA PRO A 277 20.75 6.68 -26.52
C PRO A 277 20.70 5.81 -27.79
N SER A 278 19.46 5.59 -28.22
CA SER A 278 18.97 5.70 -29.59
C SER A 278 19.04 4.50 -30.57
N LEU A 279 17.93 4.42 -31.31
CA LEU A 279 17.70 3.84 -32.64
C LEU A 279 17.29 2.35 -32.75
N SER A 280 15.98 2.19 -32.92
CA SER A 280 15.33 1.57 -34.08
C SER A 280 15.55 0.08 -34.38
N VAL A 281 14.41 -0.63 -34.30
CA VAL A 281 13.91 -1.65 -35.24
C VAL A 281 14.33 -3.12 -35.02
N GLU A 282 13.28 -3.95 -35.15
CA GLU A 282 13.21 -5.39 -35.47
C GLU A 282 13.03 -6.43 -34.34
N GLU A 283 11.84 -7.04 -34.39
CA GLU A 283 11.38 -8.25 -33.71
C GLU A 283 12.27 -9.47 -34.03
N ILE A 284 12.84 -10.11 -33.00
CA ILE A 284 13.25 -11.52 -33.00
C ILE A 284 13.03 -12.08 -31.58
N PRO A 285 12.57 -13.34 -31.39
CA PRO A 285 12.13 -13.86 -30.10
C PRO A 285 13.34 -14.11 -29.18
N SER A 286 13.42 -13.41 -28.05
CA SER A 286 14.47 -13.62 -27.05
C SER A 286 14.22 -14.89 -26.22
N PRO A 287 15.26 -15.68 -25.93
CA PRO A 287 15.16 -16.90 -25.14
C PRO A 287 14.79 -16.59 -23.69
N GLN A 288 13.97 -17.44 -23.07
CA GLN A 288 13.58 -17.35 -21.67
C GLN A 288 14.84 -17.40 -20.78
N ILE A 289 15.29 -16.25 -20.29
CA ILE A 289 16.32 -16.17 -19.24
C ILE A 289 15.63 -16.55 -17.93
N ALA A 290 16.02 -17.69 -17.35
CA ALA A 290 15.52 -18.11 -16.06
C ALA A 290 15.89 -17.06 -14.99
N SER A 291 14.89 -16.57 -14.27
CA SER A 291 15.08 -15.66 -13.14
C SER A 291 15.94 -16.33 -12.08
N LEU A 292 16.92 -15.59 -11.55
CA LEU A 292 17.70 -16.05 -10.41
C LEU A 292 16.77 -16.36 -9.22
N PRO A 293 17.03 -17.42 -8.45
CA PRO A 293 16.34 -17.67 -7.19
C PRO A 293 16.51 -16.50 -6.22
N ASP A 294 15.42 -16.11 -5.55
CA ASP A 294 15.36 -14.94 -4.65
C ASP A 294 16.45 -14.92 -3.57
N TRP A 295 16.88 -16.08 -3.07
CA TRP A 295 17.96 -16.10 -2.08
C TRP A 295 19.31 -15.66 -2.66
N LEU A 296 19.55 -15.85 -3.97
CA LEU A 296 20.83 -15.57 -4.62
C LEU A 296 21.02 -14.08 -4.95
N SER A 297 19.93 -13.32 -5.11
CA SER A 297 19.99 -11.85 -5.17
C SER A 297 20.43 -11.28 -3.83
N ASP A 298 20.00 -11.91 -2.74
CA ASP A 298 20.17 -11.38 -1.38
C ASP A 298 21.43 -11.94 -0.69
N VAL A 299 22.11 -12.94 -1.29
CA VAL A 299 23.33 -13.57 -0.75
C VAL A 299 24.38 -12.55 -0.32
N THR A 300 24.61 -11.48 -1.09
CA THR A 300 25.64 -10.49 -0.75
C THR A 300 25.30 -9.68 0.49
N GLU A 301 24.01 -9.37 0.69
CA GLU A 301 23.52 -8.65 1.86
C GLU A 301 23.47 -9.56 3.09
N GLU A 302 23.04 -10.81 2.93
CA GLU A 302 23.07 -11.81 4.01
C GLU A 302 24.50 -12.12 4.48
N LEU A 303 25.47 -12.21 3.56
CA LEU A 303 26.88 -12.37 3.92
C LEU A 303 27.38 -11.19 4.75
N ASP A 304 26.99 -9.96 4.41
CA ASP A 304 27.35 -8.77 5.18
C ASP A 304 26.78 -8.77 6.59
N VAL A 305 25.52 -9.16 6.74
CA VAL A 305 24.89 -9.32 8.05
C VAL A 305 25.62 -10.38 8.88
N PHE A 306 25.93 -11.55 8.30
CA PHE A 306 26.63 -12.60 9.03
C PHE A 306 28.08 -12.23 9.38
N ILE A 307 28.75 -11.44 8.55
CA ILE A 307 30.09 -10.91 8.86
C ILE A 307 30.01 -9.92 10.02
N VAL A 308 29.04 -9.00 10.00
CA VAL A 308 28.82 -8.01 11.08
C VAL A 308 28.49 -8.70 12.41
N GLU A 309 27.64 -9.73 12.37
CA GLU A 309 27.28 -10.52 13.55
C GLU A 309 28.37 -11.53 13.98
N ARG A 310 29.47 -11.63 13.25
CA ARG A 310 30.59 -12.57 13.49
C ARG A 310 30.22 -14.05 13.41
N HIS A 311 29.20 -14.39 12.62
CA HIS A 311 28.76 -15.76 12.36
C HIS A 311 29.57 -16.42 11.22
N PHE A 312 30.90 -16.50 11.36
CA PHE A 312 31.83 -16.92 10.28
C PHE A 312 31.55 -18.29 9.67
N GLN A 313 31.06 -19.25 10.47
CA GLN A 313 30.70 -20.57 9.97
C GLN A 313 29.52 -20.50 8.99
N LYS A 314 28.49 -19.71 9.33
CA LYS A 314 27.32 -19.50 8.46
C LYS A 314 27.68 -18.71 7.21
N THR A 315 28.54 -17.70 7.36
CA THR A 315 29.10 -16.96 6.22
C THR A 315 29.80 -17.89 5.23
N TYR A 316 30.65 -18.79 5.72
CA TYR A 316 31.38 -19.75 4.89
C TYR A 316 30.46 -20.76 4.20
N ASP A 317 29.48 -21.30 4.92
CA ASP A 317 28.52 -22.27 4.37
C ASP A 317 27.64 -21.64 3.28
N LEU A 318 27.20 -20.39 3.49
CA LEU A 318 26.42 -19.62 2.51
C LEU A 318 27.26 -19.28 1.27
N MET A 319 28.53 -18.91 1.46
CA MET A 319 29.47 -18.62 0.38
C MET A 319 29.69 -19.85 -0.53
N ILE A 320 29.94 -21.03 0.04
CA ILE A 320 30.08 -22.27 -0.73
C ILE A 320 28.79 -22.62 -1.46
N LYS A 321 27.64 -22.46 -0.79
CA LYS A 321 26.33 -22.75 -1.38
C LYS A 321 26.09 -21.88 -2.60
N ALA A 322 26.33 -20.56 -2.50
CA ALA A 322 26.20 -19.61 -3.60
C ALA A 322 27.16 -19.92 -4.77
N GLN A 323 28.42 -20.26 -4.47
CA GLN A 323 29.41 -20.59 -5.49
C GLN A 323 29.06 -21.90 -6.22
N ARG A 324 28.52 -22.89 -5.51
CA ARG A 324 28.06 -24.16 -6.08
C ARG A 324 26.85 -23.96 -6.99
N THR A 325 25.87 -23.15 -6.59
CA THR A 325 24.66 -22.91 -7.40
C THR A 325 24.94 -22.03 -8.60
N LEU A 326 25.83 -21.04 -8.48
CA LEU A 326 26.30 -20.24 -9.62
C LEU A 326 27.12 -21.05 -10.62
N SER A 327 27.68 -22.20 -10.21
CA SER A 327 28.44 -23.12 -11.07
C SER A 327 27.58 -24.14 -11.81
N THR A 328 26.28 -24.24 -11.52
CA THR A 328 25.32 -25.12 -12.21
C THR A 328 24.99 -24.59 -13.61
N GLU A 329 24.79 -25.48 -14.60
CA GLU A 329 24.54 -25.17 -16.03
C GLU A 329 23.45 -24.11 -16.26
N GLU A 330 22.44 -24.05 -15.40
CA GLU A 330 21.33 -23.09 -15.45
C GLU A 330 21.73 -21.62 -15.24
N PHE A 331 22.83 -21.37 -14.51
CA PHE A 331 23.25 -20.02 -14.11
C PHE A 331 24.61 -19.60 -14.71
N ILE A 332 25.24 -20.47 -15.51
CA ILE A 332 26.52 -20.17 -16.16
C ILE A 332 26.39 -19.05 -17.19
N THR A 333 25.24 -19.01 -17.88
CA THR A 333 24.92 -18.02 -18.91
C THR A 333 24.27 -16.75 -18.35
N HIS A 334 24.02 -16.68 -17.04
CA HIS A 334 23.30 -15.57 -16.43
C HIS A 334 24.19 -14.31 -16.34
N PRO A 335 23.74 -13.13 -16.82
CA PRO A 335 24.57 -11.92 -16.89
C PRO A 335 25.07 -11.45 -15.51
N GLN A 336 24.29 -11.66 -14.44
CA GLN A 336 24.65 -11.25 -13.07
C GLN A 336 25.61 -12.20 -12.34
N ARG A 337 25.91 -13.39 -12.89
CA ARG A 337 26.81 -14.38 -12.23
C ARG A 337 28.18 -13.79 -11.93
N THR A 338 28.75 -13.05 -12.88
CA THR A 338 30.11 -12.52 -12.76
C THR A 338 30.23 -11.43 -11.69
N ASP A 339 29.18 -10.62 -11.52
CA ASP A 339 29.14 -9.58 -10.48
C ASP A 339 28.97 -10.20 -9.08
N ILE A 340 28.06 -11.17 -8.94
CA ILE A 340 27.82 -11.84 -7.66
C ILE A 340 29.08 -12.60 -7.20
N LEU A 341 29.76 -13.32 -8.10
CA LEU A 341 31.01 -14.03 -7.75
C LEU A 341 32.13 -13.06 -7.34
N LYS A 342 32.29 -11.93 -8.04
CA LYS A 342 33.27 -10.90 -7.65
C LYS A 342 32.98 -10.31 -6.28
N LYS A 343 31.71 -10.04 -5.97
CA LYS A 343 31.31 -9.51 -4.66
C LYS A 343 31.53 -10.53 -3.55
N ILE A 344 31.26 -11.81 -3.83
CA ILE A 344 31.55 -12.90 -2.88
C ILE A 344 33.07 -13.04 -2.64
N GLU A 345 33.91 -12.94 -3.66
CA GLU A 345 35.39 -13.01 -3.52
C GLU A 345 35.99 -11.80 -2.79
N GLN A 346 35.28 -10.67 -2.73
CA GLN A 346 35.71 -9.46 -2.01
C GLN A 346 35.38 -9.48 -0.51
N LYS A 347 34.53 -10.41 -0.06
CA LYS A 347 34.16 -10.60 1.35
C LYS A 347 35.10 -11.61 2.00
#